data_AF-A0A3Q0SR06-F1
#
_entry.id   AF-A0A3Q0SR06-F1
#
_cell.length_a   1.000
_cell.length_b   1.000
_cell.length_c   1.000
_cell.angle_alpha   90.00
_cell.angle_beta   90.00
_cell.angle_gamma   90.00
#
_symmetry.space_group_name_H-M   'P 1'
#
loop_
_entity.id
_entity.type
_entity.pdbx_description
1 polymer ?
#
loop_
_entity_poly.entity_id
_entity_poly.type
_entity_poly.pdbx_seq_one_letter_code
_entity_poly.pdbx_strand_id
1 'polypeptide(L)'
;MVLILFNMITMMVETDEQSPQMERILNNINLAFIIIFTTECLIKIMALRCYFFTIGWNIFDFVVVILSIVGIVLADIIEKYFVSPTLFRVIRLARIGRILRLIRGAKGIRTLLFALMMSLPALFNIGLLLFLVMFIYAIFGMANFAYVKRQGGIDDMFNFETFGNSMICLFQITTSAGWDSLLSPILNNSPEECDANIPHTGTTVRGNCGNPSVGITFFVTYIIISFLIVVNMYIAIILENFSVATEESTEPLSEDDFEMFYEVWEKFDPEATQFIEYSKLSDFADSLLEPLRIAKPNKIKLISMDLPMVSGDKIHCLDILFAFTKRVLGESGEMDALKQQMEEKFMMANPSKISYEPITTTLRRKQEEVSATIIQRCYRRHLVRRQLKAASYLYRQITTPRHAGGEGEQGGEVAFGEDAPEKEGLIATMMRENYGSKQRYKKKKKKKKTAGQKKKINSKGSKTAITSGEYRSSCRTLVRLF
;
A
#
# COMPACT_ATOMS: atom_id res chain seq x y z
N MET A 1 20.95 -3.36 -5.04
CA MET A 1 21.03 -2.02 -5.66
C MET A 1 22.44 -1.65 -6.08
N VAL A 2 23.43 -1.60 -5.17
CA VAL A 2 24.83 -1.25 -5.53
C VAL A 2 25.41 -2.12 -6.67
N LEU A 3 25.17 -3.44 -6.66
CA LEU A 3 25.62 -4.33 -7.74
C LEU A 3 24.98 -4.01 -9.12
N ILE A 4 23.76 -3.46 -9.14
CA ILE A 4 23.11 -3.04 -10.39
C ILE A 4 23.81 -1.79 -10.94
N LEU A 5 24.21 -0.86 -10.07
CA LEU A 5 25.00 0.32 -10.46
C LEU A 5 26.36 -0.07 -11.04
N PHE A 6 27.07 -1.02 -10.42
CA PHE A 6 28.31 -1.53 -11.00
C PHE A 6 28.09 -2.21 -12.35
N ASN A 7 27.02 -3.00 -12.50
CA ASN A 7 26.70 -3.62 -13.80
C ASN A 7 26.39 -2.57 -14.87
N MET A 8 25.69 -1.48 -14.52
CA MET A 8 25.46 -0.35 -15.42
C MET A 8 26.77 0.31 -15.86
N ILE A 9 27.68 0.60 -14.91
CA ILE A 9 29.00 1.17 -15.23
C ILE A 9 29.75 0.26 -16.19
N THR A 10 29.73 -1.06 -15.99
CA THR A 10 30.42 -1.98 -16.91
C THR A 10 29.87 -1.96 -18.34
N MET A 11 28.58 -1.69 -18.53
CA MET A 11 28.00 -1.51 -19.87
C MET A 11 28.43 -0.19 -20.52
N MET A 12 28.68 0.86 -19.72
CA MET A 12 29.14 2.16 -20.24
C MET A 12 30.59 2.14 -20.73
N VAL A 13 31.38 1.16 -20.29
CA VAL A 13 32.79 1.02 -20.69
C VAL A 13 32.95 0.33 -22.06
N GLU A 14 31.88 -0.26 -22.61
CA GLU A 14 31.92 -0.88 -23.93
C GLU A 14 32.11 0.18 -25.05
N THR A 15 33.12 0.00 -25.90
CA THR A 15 33.41 0.80 -27.11
C THR A 15 33.31 -0.04 -28.39
N ASP A 16 33.33 0.57 -29.57
CA ASP A 16 33.21 -0.17 -30.84
C ASP A 16 34.49 -0.96 -31.19
N GLU A 17 35.66 -0.30 -31.09
CA GLU A 17 36.97 -0.93 -31.27
C GLU A 17 37.60 -1.29 -29.93
N GLN A 18 37.35 -2.51 -29.43
CA GLN A 18 37.91 -3.00 -28.16
C GLN A 18 39.03 -4.00 -28.39
N SER A 19 40.01 -4.01 -27.48
CA SER A 19 41.01 -5.09 -27.48
C SER A 19 40.35 -6.43 -27.11
N PRO A 20 40.80 -7.57 -27.66
CA PRO A 20 40.26 -8.89 -27.32
C PRO A 20 40.38 -9.23 -25.82
N GLN A 21 41.35 -8.59 -25.13
CA GLN A 21 41.50 -8.72 -23.68
C GLN A 21 40.37 -8.02 -22.94
N MET A 22 40.01 -6.81 -23.35
CA MET A 22 38.91 -6.04 -22.75
C MET A 22 37.58 -6.75 -22.93
N GLU A 23 37.31 -7.27 -24.12
CA GLU A 23 36.09 -8.03 -24.42
C GLU A 23 35.96 -9.26 -23.51
N ARG A 24 37.04 -10.03 -23.33
CA ARG A 24 37.04 -11.19 -22.43
C ARG A 24 36.80 -10.79 -20.97
N ILE A 25 37.43 -9.72 -20.50
CA ILE A 25 37.25 -9.22 -19.13
C ILE A 25 35.80 -8.80 -18.91
N LEU A 26 35.22 -8.02 -19.83
CA LEU A 26 33.83 -7.57 -19.75
C LEU A 26 32.86 -8.75 -19.82
N ASN A 27 33.10 -9.74 -20.67
CA ASN A 27 32.28 -10.96 -20.73
C ASN A 27 32.32 -11.75 -19.41
N ASN A 28 33.49 -11.91 -18.80
CA ASN A 28 33.64 -12.57 -17.51
C ASN A 28 32.91 -11.82 -16.39
N ILE A 29 33.02 -10.49 -16.36
CA ILE A 29 32.31 -9.64 -15.40
C ILE A 29 30.79 -9.75 -15.61
N ASN A 30 30.33 -9.70 -16.86
CA ASN A 30 28.91 -9.86 -17.20
C ASN A 30 28.36 -11.22 -16.76
N LEU A 31 29.12 -12.30 -16.94
CA LEU A 31 28.79 -13.64 -16.44
C LEU A 31 28.68 -13.66 -14.91
N ALA A 32 29.63 -13.04 -14.21
CA ALA A 32 29.60 -12.94 -12.75
C ALA A 32 28.33 -12.24 -12.25
N PHE A 33 27.92 -11.13 -12.86
CA PHE A 33 26.67 -10.45 -12.52
C PHE A 33 25.45 -11.33 -12.73
N ILE A 34 25.40 -12.10 -13.82
CA ILE A 34 24.29 -13.01 -14.11
C ILE A 34 24.18 -14.08 -13.04
N ILE A 35 25.30 -14.68 -12.64
CA ILE A 35 25.34 -15.69 -11.57
C ILE A 35 24.83 -15.10 -10.25
N ILE A 36 25.30 -13.90 -9.88
CA ILE A 36 24.88 -13.23 -8.64
C ILE A 36 23.38 -12.93 -8.66
N PHE A 37 22.86 -12.34 -9.74
CA PHE A 37 21.42 -12.02 -9.85
C PHE A 37 20.53 -13.26 -9.94
N THR A 38 21.01 -14.33 -10.58
CA THR A 38 20.31 -15.61 -10.59
C THR A 38 20.23 -16.20 -9.18
N THR A 39 21.33 -16.13 -8.43
CA THR A 39 21.39 -16.61 -7.05
C THR A 39 20.45 -15.79 -6.15
N GLU A 40 20.45 -14.46 -6.26
CA GLU A 40 19.50 -13.59 -5.56
C GLU A 40 18.04 -14.00 -5.86
N CYS A 41 17.72 -14.21 -7.14
CA CYS A 41 16.38 -14.60 -7.58
C CYS A 41 15.97 -15.97 -7.00
N LEU A 42 16.87 -16.97 -7.04
CA LEU A 42 16.62 -18.30 -6.47
C LEU A 42 16.40 -18.25 -4.96
N ILE A 43 17.21 -17.47 -4.24
CA ILE A 43 17.03 -17.28 -2.78
C ILE A 43 15.66 -16.67 -2.49
N LYS A 44 15.24 -15.63 -3.22
CA LYS A 44 13.91 -15.03 -3.06
C LYS A 44 12.78 -16.02 -3.36
N ILE A 45 12.91 -16.84 -4.40
CA ILE A 45 11.92 -17.88 -4.73
C ILE A 45 11.85 -18.92 -3.61
N MET A 46 12.98 -19.37 -3.06
CA MET A 46 13.00 -20.35 -1.97
C MET A 46 12.39 -19.78 -0.67
N ALA A 47 12.69 -18.53 -0.34
CA ALA A 47 12.20 -17.87 0.88
C ALA A 47 10.71 -17.51 0.79
N LEU A 48 10.27 -16.90 -0.32
CA LEU A 48 8.91 -16.36 -0.49
C LEU A 48 7.93 -17.35 -1.14
N ARG A 49 8.43 -18.40 -1.80
CA ARG A 49 7.62 -19.44 -2.48
C ARG A 49 6.58 -18.83 -3.41
N CYS A 50 5.29 -19.13 -3.21
CA CYS A 50 4.20 -18.61 -4.04
C CYS A 50 4.01 -17.09 -3.92
N TYR A 51 4.43 -16.48 -2.81
CA TYR A 51 4.35 -15.02 -2.62
C TYR A 51 5.37 -14.26 -3.48
N PHE A 52 6.37 -14.95 -4.05
CA PHE A 52 7.27 -14.32 -5.01
C PHE A 52 6.52 -13.78 -6.24
N PHE A 53 5.51 -14.52 -6.71
CA PHE A 53 4.76 -14.20 -7.94
C PHE A 53 3.57 -13.25 -7.73
N THR A 54 3.32 -12.79 -6.51
CA THR A 54 2.30 -11.76 -6.27
C THR A 54 2.87 -10.35 -6.45
N ILE A 55 4.17 -10.16 -6.19
CA ILE A 55 4.85 -8.87 -6.28
C ILE A 55 5.34 -8.64 -7.73
N GLY A 56 4.76 -7.66 -8.43
CA GLY A 56 5.10 -7.35 -9.83
C GLY A 56 6.59 -7.10 -10.08
N TRP A 57 7.27 -6.41 -9.16
CA TRP A 57 8.72 -6.16 -9.24
C TRP A 57 9.57 -7.44 -9.18
N ASN A 58 9.12 -8.46 -8.44
CA ASN A 58 9.84 -9.74 -8.38
C ASN A 58 9.62 -10.54 -9.68
N ILE A 59 8.43 -10.46 -10.28
CA ILE A 59 8.16 -11.04 -11.61
C ILE A 59 9.04 -10.38 -12.66
N PHE A 60 9.13 -9.04 -12.65
CA PHE A 60 10.01 -8.30 -13.55
C PHE A 60 11.49 -8.72 -13.39
N ASP A 61 11.97 -8.79 -12.15
CA ASP A 61 13.33 -9.25 -11.81
C ASP A 61 13.59 -10.66 -12.38
N PHE A 62 12.64 -11.58 -12.19
CA PHE A 62 12.66 -12.94 -12.72
C PHE A 62 12.72 -12.98 -14.25
N VAL A 63 11.85 -12.23 -14.95
CA VAL A 63 11.87 -12.15 -16.42
C VAL A 63 13.23 -11.66 -16.93
N VAL A 64 13.81 -10.64 -16.30
CA VAL A 64 15.13 -10.11 -16.67
C VAL A 64 16.24 -11.15 -16.43
N VAL A 65 16.17 -11.95 -15.36
CA VAL A 65 17.12 -13.07 -15.13
C VAL A 65 16.97 -14.11 -16.24
N ILE A 66 15.74 -14.51 -16.58
CA ILE A 66 15.50 -15.51 -17.63
C ILE A 66 16.03 -15.02 -18.98
N LEU A 67 15.71 -13.79 -19.39
CA LEU A 67 16.22 -13.21 -20.63
C LEU A 67 17.75 -13.13 -20.65
N SER A 68 18.38 -12.90 -19.49
CA SER A 68 19.83 -12.88 -19.35
C SER A 68 20.48 -14.25 -19.56
N ILE A 69 19.87 -15.31 -19.02
CA ILE A 69 20.36 -16.69 -19.19
C ILE A 69 20.13 -17.13 -20.63
N VAL A 70 18.94 -16.89 -21.18
CA VAL A 70 18.62 -17.13 -22.60
C VAL A 70 19.64 -16.42 -23.48
N GLY A 71 20.02 -15.18 -23.16
CA GLY A 71 21.00 -14.44 -23.94
C GLY A 71 22.38 -15.10 -24.03
N ILE A 72 22.88 -15.71 -22.94
CA ILE A 72 24.14 -16.46 -22.95
C ILE A 72 23.97 -17.75 -23.76
N VAL A 73 22.94 -18.54 -23.46
CA VAL A 73 22.72 -19.84 -24.11
C VAL A 73 22.52 -19.66 -25.61
N LEU A 74 21.80 -18.63 -26.03
CA LEU A 74 21.65 -18.31 -27.45
C LEU A 74 22.97 -17.84 -28.06
N ALA A 75 23.83 -17.10 -27.35
CA ALA A 75 25.14 -16.73 -27.89
C ALA A 75 25.98 -17.98 -28.25
N ASP A 76 26.03 -18.97 -27.35
CA ASP A 76 26.74 -20.23 -27.56
C ASP A 76 26.14 -21.06 -28.72
N ILE A 77 24.81 -21.06 -28.84
CA ILE A 77 24.10 -21.75 -29.93
C ILE A 77 24.34 -21.05 -31.27
N ILE A 78 24.32 -19.72 -31.30
CA ILE A 78 24.47 -18.91 -32.52
C ILE A 78 25.87 -19.07 -33.09
N GLU A 79 26.91 -19.09 -32.25
CA GLU A 79 28.28 -19.39 -32.67
C GLU A 79 28.38 -20.77 -33.35
N LYS A 80 27.54 -21.71 -32.91
CA LYS A 80 27.47 -23.06 -33.47
C LYS A 80 26.59 -23.19 -34.72
N TYR A 81 25.56 -22.34 -34.89
CA TYR A 81 24.52 -22.50 -35.91
C TYR A 81 24.42 -21.36 -36.94
N PHE A 82 25.43 -20.49 -37.10
CA PHE A 82 25.48 -19.43 -38.13
C PHE A 82 24.20 -18.57 -38.22
N VAL A 83 23.64 -18.17 -37.07
CA VAL A 83 22.47 -17.27 -37.04
C VAL A 83 22.93 -15.83 -37.30
N SER A 84 22.03 -15.00 -37.85
CA SER A 84 22.29 -13.60 -38.19
C SER A 84 22.94 -12.80 -37.04
N PRO A 85 24.05 -12.08 -37.27
CA PRO A 85 24.67 -11.18 -36.29
C PRO A 85 23.74 -10.07 -35.77
N THR A 86 22.67 -9.73 -36.50
CA THR A 86 21.68 -8.74 -36.07
C THR A 86 20.85 -9.23 -34.89
N LEU A 87 20.48 -10.51 -34.88
CA LEU A 87 19.72 -11.11 -33.77
C LEU A 87 20.54 -11.11 -32.48
N PHE A 88 21.85 -11.36 -32.59
CA PHE A 88 22.79 -11.28 -31.47
C PHE A 88 22.89 -9.86 -30.88
N ARG A 89 22.84 -8.81 -31.71
CA ARG A 89 22.79 -7.41 -31.22
C ARG A 89 21.49 -7.16 -30.44
N VAL A 90 20.36 -7.65 -30.93
CA VAL A 90 19.05 -7.47 -30.26
C VAL A 90 19.00 -8.21 -28.92
N ILE A 91 19.50 -9.45 -28.85
CA ILE A 91 19.56 -10.23 -27.60
C ILE A 91 20.42 -9.52 -26.56
N ARG A 92 21.53 -8.89 -26.98
CA ARG A 92 22.37 -8.07 -26.11
C ARG A 92 21.65 -6.83 -25.57
N LEU A 93 20.55 -6.37 -26.16
CA LEU A 93 19.74 -5.29 -25.57
C LEU A 93 18.95 -5.76 -24.33
N ALA A 94 18.65 -7.05 -24.19
CA ALA A 94 17.88 -7.56 -23.05
C ALA A 94 18.58 -7.30 -21.69
N ARG A 95 19.92 -7.17 -21.69
CA ARG A 95 20.68 -6.83 -20.47
C ARG A 95 20.38 -5.41 -19.95
N ILE A 96 19.91 -4.49 -20.81
CA ILE A 96 19.45 -3.15 -20.40
C ILE A 96 18.29 -3.26 -19.40
N GLY A 97 17.48 -4.33 -19.49
CA GLY A 97 16.41 -4.60 -18.54
C GLY A 97 16.89 -4.72 -17.08
N ARG A 98 18.17 -5.02 -16.84
CA ARG A 98 18.76 -5.03 -15.48
C ARG A 98 18.86 -3.62 -14.89
N ILE A 99 19.13 -2.61 -15.71
CA ILE A 99 19.22 -1.21 -15.28
C ILE A 99 17.85 -0.71 -14.82
N LEU A 100 16.77 -1.15 -15.48
CA LEU A 100 15.40 -0.82 -15.09
C LEU A 100 15.04 -1.29 -13.66
N ARG A 101 15.79 -2.22 -13.07
CA ARG A 101 15.61 -2.63 -11.66
C ARG A 101 15.92 -1.49 -10.68
N LEU A 102 16.68 -0.47 -11.08
CA LEU A 102 16.93 0.74 -10.27
C LEU A 102 15.63 1.54 -10.02
N ILE A 103 14.67 1.47 -10.95
CA ILE A 103 13.39 2.17 -10.85
C ILE A 103 12.64 1.74 -9.58
N ARG A 104 12.77 0.48 -9.14
CA ARG A 104 12.13 -0.02 -7.92
C ARG A 104 12.49 0.81 -6.69
N GLY A 105 13.74 1.28 -6.59
CA GLY A 105 14.23 2.05 -5.44
C GLY A 105 13.98 3.56 -5.55
N ALA A 106 13.55 4.05 -6.71
CA ALA A 106 13.39 5.48 -6.98
C ALA A 106 11.90 5.85 -7.01
N LYS A 107 11.36 6.19 -5.83
CA LYS A 107 9.94 6.55 -5.66
C LYS A 107 9.48 7.65 -6.62
N GLY A 108 10.23 8.76 -6.73
CA GLY A 108 9.89 9.85 -7.65
C GLY A 108 9.85 9.43 -9.12
N ILE A 109 10.76 8.55 -9.57
CA ILE A 109 10.74 8.03 -10.94
C ILE A 109 9.51 7.15 -11.16
N ARG A 110 9.13 6.33 -10.18
CA ARG A 110 7.91 5.51 -10.25
C ARG A 110 6.66 6.37 -10.40
N THR A 111 6.54 7.43 -9.62
CA THR A 111 5.41 8.37 -9.70
C THR A 111 5.32 9.00 -11.09
N LEU A 112 6.44 9.47 -11.65
CA LEU A 112 6.49 10.02 -13.01
C LEU A 112 6.09 8.98 -14.09
N LEU A 113 6.58 7.74 -13.96
CA LEU A 113 6.22 6.66 -14.89
C LEU A 113 4.75 6.27 -14.77
N PHE A 114 4.19 6.29 -13.56
CA PHE A 114 2.77 6.03 -13.34
C PHE A 114 1.90 7.11 -13.97
N ALA A 115 2.21 8.39 -13.76
CA ALA A 115 1.53 9.51 -14.41
C ALA A 115 1.62 9.41 -15.95
N LEU A 116 2.78 9.03 -16.48
CA LEU A 116 2.93 8.76 -17.92
C LEU A 116 2.03 7.60 -18.38
N MET A 117 1.95 6.50 -17.64
CA MET A 117 1.08 5.37 -17.97
C MET A 117 -0.40 5.74 -17.93
N MET A 118 -0.80 6.57 -16.97
CA MET A 118 -2.18 7.05 -16.84
C MET A 118 -2.61 7.94 -18.00
N SER A 119 -1.68 8.69 -18.61
CA SER A 119 -1.94 9.53 -19.81
C SER A 119 -1.82 8.78 -21.15
N LEU A 120 -1.33 7.53 -21.16
CA LEU A 120 -1.23 6.71 -22.38
C LEU A 120 -2.57 6.49 -23.11
N PRO A 121 -3.72 6.25 -22.43
CA PRO A 121 -5.00 6.07 -23.12
C PRO A 121 -5.42 7.30 -23.93
N ALA A 122 -5.26 8.50 -23.36
CA ALA A 122 -5.55 9.75 -24.05
C ALA A 122 -4.59 9.96 -25.23
N LEU A 123 -3.29 9.72 -25.01
CA LEU A 123 -2.27 9.81 -26.05
C LEU A 123 -2.53 8.83 -27.20
N PHE A 124 -2.99 7.61 -26.91
CA PHE A 124 -3.29 6.60 -27.93
C PHE A 124 -4.41 7.05 -28.86
N ASN A 125 -5.46 7.69 -28.35
CA ASN A 125 -6.56 8.21 -29.17
C ASN A 125 -6.09 9.30 -30.15
N ILE A 126 -5.26 10.23 -29.69
CA ILE A 126 -4.69 11.29 -30.55
C ILE A 126 -3.68 10.70 -31.54
N GLY A 127 -2.86 9.73 -31.08
CA GLY A 127 -1.92 9.00 -31.92
C GLY A 127 -2.63 8.22 -33.04
N LEU A 128 -3.77 7.61 -32.78
CA LEU A 128 -4.60 6.95 -33.81
C LEU A 128 -5.13 7.96 -34.85
N LEU A 129 -5.55 9.14 -34.41
CA LEU A 129 -5.97 10.21 -35.33
C LEU A 129 -4.82 10.66 -36.22
N LEU A 130 -3.63 10.90 -35.64
CA LEU A 130 -2.43 11.25 -36.39
C LEU A 130 -2.02 10.15 -37.37
N PHE A 131 -2.08 8.88 -36.94
CA PHE A 131 -1.81 7.73 -37.79
C PHE A 131 -2.78 7.61 -38.96
N LEU A 132 -4.07 7.89 -38.74
CA LEU A 132 -5.07 7.93 -39.82
C LEU A 132 -4.76 9.03 -40.84
N VAL A 133 -4.40 10.23 -40.38
CA VAL A 133 -4.01 11.33 -41.27
C VAL A 133 -2.75 10.97 -42.06
N MET A 134 -1.71 10.42 -41.40
CA MET A 134 -0.51 9.91 -42.07
C MET A 134 -0.84 8.85 -43.11
N PHE A 135 -1.73 7.91 -42.79
CA PHE A 135 -2.16 6.87 -43.71
C PHE A 135 -2.79 7.46 -44.98
N ILE A 136 -3.73 8.40 -44.84
CA ILE A 136 -4.38 9.05 -45.98
C ILE A 136 -3.35 9.78 -46.86
N TYR A 137 -2.48 10.59 -46.25
CA TYR A 137 -1.43 11.32 -46.97
C TYR A 137 -0.39 10.38 -47.60
N ALA A 138 -0.11 9.21 -47.01
CA ALA A 138 0.80 8.23 -47.59
C ALA A 138 0.24 7.67 -48.90
N ILE A 139 -1.07 7.35 -48.95
CA ILE A 139 -1.73 6.90 -50.18
C ILE A 139 -1.69 8.00 -51.25
N PHE A 140 -1.99 9.26 -50.88
CA PHE A 140 -1.91 10.38 -51.81
C PHE A 140 -0.47 10.63 -52.29
N GLY A 141 0.52 10.54 -51.41
CA GLY A 141 1.93 10.70 -51.73
C GLY A 141 2.40 9.64 -52.72
N MET A 142 2.05 8.37 -52.51
CA MET A 142 2.37 7.31 -53.48
C MET A 142 1.72 7.54 -54.83
N ALA A 143 0.45 7.94 -54.86
CA ALA A 143 -0.26 8.14 -56.11
C ALA A 143 0.31 9.30 -56.95
N ASN A 144 0.89 10.32 -56.31
CA ASN A 144 1.31 11.55 -56.99
C ASN A 144 2.83 11.71 -57.12
N PHE A 145 3.63 11.17 -56.19
CA PHE A 145 5.05 11.48 -56.08
C PHE A 145 5.99 10.27 -56.23
N ALA A 146 5.46 9.06 -56.45
CA ALA A 146 6.27 7.84 -56.59
C ALA A 146 7.34 7.91 -57.68
N TYR A 147 7.07 8.64 -58.78
CA TYR A 147 7.97 8.70 -59.94
C TYR A 147 8.79 9.99 -60.02
N VAL A 148 8.71 10.87 -59.02
CA VAL A 148 9.44 12.14 -59.02
C VAL A 148 10.94 11.85 -59.04
N LYS A 149 11.69 12.64 -59.80
CA LYS A 149 13.15 12.52 -59.90
C LYS A 149 13.80 12.54 -58.51
N ARG A 150 14.62 11.53 -58.22
CA ARG A 150 15.40 11.44 -56.98
C ARG A 150 16.42 12.57 -56.93
N GLN A 151 16.20 13.52 -56.03
CA GLN A 151 17.05 14.70 -55.83
C GLN A 151 16.71 15.31 -54.46
N GLY A 152 17.69 15.97 -53.84
CA GLY A 152 17.49 16.64 -52.56
C GLY A 152 17.18 15.64 -51.45
N GLY A 153 15.96 15.68 -50.90
CA GLY A 153 15.51 14.77 -49.85
C GLY A 153 14.87 13.47 -50.33
N ILE A 154 14.64 13.31 -51.64
CA ILE A 154 14.09 12.05 -52.21
C ILE A 154 15.24 11.19 -52.73
N ASP A 155 15.45 10.02 -52.12
CA ASP A 155 16.48 9.05 -52.48
C ASP A 155 15.94 7.61 -52.54
N ASP A 156 16.82 6.62 -52.60
CA ASP A 156 16.45 5.20 -52.73
C ASP A 156 15.73 4.66 -51.47
N MET A 157 15.90 5.30 -50.31
CA MET A 157 15.38 4.88 -49.01
C MET A 157 14.21 5.75 -48.55
N PHE A 158 14.29 7.06 -48.76
CA PHE A 158 13.29 8.07 -48.40
C PHE A 158 12.60 8.57 -49.66
N ASN A 159 11.50 7.92 -50.03
CA ASN A 159 10.71 8.25 -51.21
C ASN A 159 9.23 7.88 -51.03
N PHE A 160 8.43 8.19 -52.05
CA PHE A 160 7.01 7.88 -52.09
C PHE A 160 6.70 6.67 -53.01
N GLU A 161 7.66 5.78 -53.26
CA GLU A 161 7.44 4.63 -54.17
C GLU A 161 6.60 3.53 -53.50
N THR A 162 6.76 3.33 -52.19
CA THR A 162 6.05 2.31 -51.42
C THR A 162 5.35 2.92 -50.21
N PHE A 163 4.39 2.18 -49.66
CA PHE A 163 3.63 2.63 -48.50
C PHE A 163 4.51 2.83 -47.27
N GLY A 164 5.46 1.91 -47.03
CA GLY A 164 6.40 2.00 -45.91
C GLY A 164 7.30 3.23 -46.00
N ASN A 165 7.91 3.48 -47.16
CA ASN A 165 8.78 4.65 -47.37
C ASN A 165 7.99 5.96 -47.22
N SER A 166 6.77 6.02 -47.78
CA SER A 166 5.88 7.17 -47.64
C SER A 166 5.51 7.46 -46.18
N MET A 167 5.24 6.41 -45.39
CA MET A 167 4.97 6.56 -43.96
C MET A 167 6.18 7.09 -43.18
N ILE A 168 7.40 6.66 -43.51
CA ILE A 168 8.64 7.17 -42.88
C ILE A 168 8.85 8.65 -43.23
N CYS A 169 8.67 9.03 -44.50
CA CYS A 169 8.77 10.44 -44.93
C CYS A 169 7.73 11.32 -44.21
N LEU A 170 6.48 10.88 -44.12
CA LEU A 170 5.43 11.63 -43.42
C LEU A 170 5.67 11.70 -41.90
N PHE A 171 6.19 10.63 -41.30
CA PHE A 171 6.60 10.65 -39.90
C PHE A 171 7.70 11.71 -39.64
N GLN A 172 8.66 11.84 -40.56
CA GLN A 172 9.69 12.88 -40.49
C GLN A 172 9.08 14.30 -40.63
N ILE A 173 8.15 14.49 -41.58
CA ILE A 173 7.50 15.80 -41.81
C ILE A 173 6.52 16.16 -40.66
N THR A 174 6.03 15.19 -39.89
CA THR A 174 5.17 15.45 -38.71
C THR A 174 5.86 16.37 -37.70
N THR A 175 7.19 16.28 -37.57
CA THR A 175 8.00 17.17 -36.73
C THR A 175 8.52 18.40 -37.49
N SER A 176 7.94 18.69 -38.66
CA SER A 176 8.36 19.71 -39.63
C SER A 176 9.85 19.67 -40.01
N ALA A 177 10.47 18.50 -39.93
CA ALA A 177 11.89 18.32 -40.23
C ALA A 177 12.10 17.88 -41.69
N GLY A 178 12.94 18.59 -42.45
CA GLY A 178 13.34 18.20 -43.81
C GLY A 178 12.19 18.14 -44.83
N TRP A 179 11.10 18.89 -44.60
CA TRP A 179 9.99 18.97 -45.55
C TRP A 179 10.37 19.74 -46.81
N ASP A 180 11.28 20.70 -46.69
CA ASP A 180 11.84 21.52 -47.76
C ASP A 180 12.66 20.69 -48.74
N SER A 181 13.49 19.77 -48.23
CA SER A 181 14.30 18.87 -49.05
C SER A 181 13.43 17.87 -49.82
N LEU A 182 12.34 17.39 -49.23
CA LEU A 182 11.36 16.51 -49.88
C LEU A 182 10.48 17.26 -50.89
N LEU A 183 10.14 18.53 -50.64
CA LEU A 183 9.34 19.35 -51.54
C LEU A 183 10.13 19.80 -52.77
N SER A 184 11.41 20.14 -52.62
CA SER A 184 12.25 20.67 -53.70
C SER A 184 12.19 19.88 -55.02
N PRO A 185 12.38 18.53 -55.07
CA PRO A 185 12.26 17.77 -56.32
C PRO A 185 10.83 17.73 -56.89
N ILE A 186 9.81 17.93 -56.07
CA ILE A 186 8.39 17.92 -56.48
C ILE A 186 8.00 19.25 -57.15
N LEU A 187 8.75 20.33 -56.88
CA LEU A 187 8.57 21.62 -57.55
C LEU A 187 9.21 21.67 -58.94
N ASN A 188 10.08 20.72 -59.27
CA ASN A 188 10.77 20.70 -60.56
C ASN A 188 9.81 20.26 -61.68
N ASN A 189 9.48 21.21 -62.56
CA ASN A 189 8.62 20.98 -63.72
C ASN A 189 9.24 21.43 -65.06
N SER A 190 10.47 21.95 -65.03
CA SER A 190 11.17 22.41 -66.22
C SER A 190 11.87 21.25 -66.93
N PRO A 191 11.97 21.27 -68.27
CA PRO A 191 12.67 20.23 -69.04
C PRO A 191 14.18 20.10 -68.73
N GLU A 192 14.78 21.09 -68.06
CA GLU A 192 16.19 21.05 -67.63
C GLU A 192 16.36 20.32 -66.29
N GLU A 193 15.31 20.31 -65.46
CA GLU A 193 15.32 19.72 -64.13
C GLU A 193 14.69 18.31 -64.11
N CYS A 194 13.75 18.02 -65.00
CA CYS A 194 13.05 16.74 -65.12
C CYS A 194 12.81 16.33 -66.59
N ASP A 195 12.51 15.05 -66.82
CA ASP A 195 12.19 14.51 -68.15
C ASP A 195 10.76 13.94 -68.15
N ALA A 196 9.89 14.52 -68.98
CA ALA A 196 8.49 14.11 -69.10
C ALA A 196 8.29 12.78 -69.85
N ASN A 197 9.29 12.30 -70.58
CA ASN A 197 9.17 11.16 -71.48
C ASN A 197 9.96 9.93 -71.02
N ILE A 198 10.59 9.95 -69.84
CA ILE A 198 11.29 8.78 -69.30
C ILE A 198 10.30 7.60 -69.16
N PRO A 199 10.58 6.46 -69.82
CA PRO A 199 9.81 5.24 -69.61
C PRO A 199 10.27 4.55 -68.33
N HIS A 200 9.32 4.22 -67.45
CA HIS A 200 9.58 3.38 -66.29
C HIS A 200 9.32 1.92 -66.64
N THR A 201 10.28 1.03 -66.37
CA THR A 201 10.16 -0.38 -66.72
C THR A 201 9.05 -1.06 -65.90
N GLY A 202 8.10 -1.69 -66.57
CA GLY A 202 7.01 -2.43 -65.91
C GLY A 202 5.78 -1.59 -65.54
N THR A 203 5.70 -0.31 -65.94
CA THR A 203 4.52 0.54 -65.72
C THR A 203 4.10 1.29 -66.99
N THR A 204 2.85 1.75 -67.03
CA THR A 204 2.34 2.58 -68.15
C THR A 204 2.57 4.08 -67.94
N VAL A 205 3.14 4.47 -66.81
CA VAL A 205 3.38 5.87 -66.44
C VAL A 205 4.68 6.36 -67.09
N ARG A 206 4.66 7.59 -67.62
CA ARG A 206 5.82 8.23 -68.24
C ARG A 206 6.16 9.53 -67.52
N GLY A 207 7.46 9.80 -67.45
CA GLY A 207 8.02 11.03 -66.90
C GLY A 207 8.36 10.96 -65.42
N ASN A 208 9.22 11.89 -64.98
CA ASN A 208 9.65 12.02 -63.59
C ASN A 208 9.52 13.46 -63.06
N CYS A 209 8.74 14.29 -63.74
CA CYS A 209 8.45 15.66 -63.35
C CYS A 209 7.44 15.70 -62.19
N GLY A 210 7.68 16.59 -61.23
CA GLY A 210 6.73 16.87 -60.17
C GLY A 210 5.61 17.80 -60.63
N ASN A 211 4.58 17.94 -59.79
CA ASN A 211 3.52 18.92 -59.98
C ASN A 211 3.62 19.97 -58.86
N PRO A 212 4.07 21.21 -59.15
CA PRO A 212 4.29 22.23 -58.13
C PRO A 212 3.03 22.56 -57.33
N SER A 213 1.88 22.68 -57.98
CA SER A 213 0.62 23.04 -57.32
C SER A 213 0.17 21.94 -56.35
N VAL A 214 0.25 20.67 -56.77
CA VAL A 214 -0.12 19.52 -55.93
C VAL A 214 0.90 19.35 -54.79
N GLY A 215 2.20 19.50 -55.08
CA GLY A 215 3.27 19.43 -54.08
C GLY A 215 3.12 20.48 -52.99
N ILE A 216 3.00 21.76 -53.34
CA ILE A 216 2.82 22.84 -52.36
C ILE A 216 1.57 22.59 -51.51
N THR A 217 0.44 22.24 -52.15
CA THR A 217 -0.82 21.97 -51.43
C THR A 217 -0.68 20.79 -50.48
N PHE A 218 -0.07 19.69 -50.92
CA PHE A 218 0.14 18.50 -50.11
C PHE A 218 0.96 18.80 -48.86
N PHE A 219 2.16 19.40 -49.01
CA PHE A 219 3.06 19.65 -47.88
C PHE A 219 2.52 20.71 -46.94
N VAL A 220 1.99 21.83 -47.45
CA VAL A 220 1.48 22.92 -46.60
C VAL A 220 0.25 22.46 -45.81
N THR A 221 -0.71 21.78 -46.45
CA THR A 221 -1.89 21.28 -45.73
C THR A 221 -1.51 20.22 -44.71
N TYR A 222 -0.60 19.32 -45.05
CA TYR A 222 -0.11 18.31 -44.12
C TYR A 222 0.55 18.91 -42.89
N ILE A 223 1.46 19.89 -43.07
CA ILE A 223 2.14 20.57 -41.97
C ILE A 223 1.15 21.29 -41.05
N ILE A 224 0.15 21.98 -41.61
CA ILE A 224 -0.86 22.67 -40.80
C ILE A 224 -1.67 21.65 -39.99
N ILE A 225 -2.16 20.58 -40.62
CA ILE A 225 -2.99 19.56 -39.95
C ILE A 225 -2.16 18.82 -38.88
N SER A 226 -0.94 18.38 -39.21
CA SER A 226 -0.08 17.66 -38.27
C SER A 226 0.32 18.54 -37.10
N PHE A 227 0.65 19.81 -37.33
CA PHE A 227 0.96 20.77 -36.27
C PHE A 227 -0.22 20.98 -35.33
N LEU A 228 -1.44 21.16 -35.85
CA LEU A 228 -2.63 21.30 -35.02
C LEU A 228 -2.88 20.06 -34.16
N ILE A 229 -2.69 18.85 -34.71
CA ILE A 229 -2.86 17.61 -33.96
C ILE A 229 -1.79 17.48 -32.87
N VAL A 230 -0.52 17.75 -33.17
CA VAL A 230 0.59 17.66 -32.22
C VAL A 230 0.46 18.70 -31.10
N VAL A 231 0.06 19.93 -31.42
CA VAL A 231 -0.19 20.97 -30.40
C VAL A 231 -1.36 20.58 -29.50
N ASN A 232 -2.46 20.09 -30.07
CA ASN A 232 -3.60 19.63 -29.27
C ASN A 232 -3.23 18.42 -28.39
N MET A 233 -2.37 17.52 -28.88
CA MET A 233 -1.79 16.44 -28.09
C MET A 233 -1.02 16.98 -26.88
N TYR A 234 -0.15 17.96 -27.09
CA TYR A 234 0.67 18.55 -26.04
C TYR A 234 -0.18 19.28 -24.99
N ILE A 235 -1.17 20.06 -25.42
CA ILE A 235 -2.11 20.75 -24.52
C ILE A 235 -2.88 19.73 -23.69
N ALA A 236 -3.40 18.66 -24.30
CA ALA A 236 -4.13 17.61 -23.58
C ALA A 236 -3.25 16.95 -22.51
N ILE A 237 -2.02 16.56 -22.85
CA ILE A 237 -1.06 15.97 -21.90
C ILE A 237 -0.75 16.93 -20.75
N ILE A 238 -0.52 18.22 -21.04
CA ILE A 238 -0.24 19.21 -19.98
C ILE A 238 -1.44 19.37 -19.07
N LEU A 239 -2.66 19.50 -19.62
CA LEU A 239 -3.87 19.68 -18.83
C LEU A 239 -4.14 18.46 -17.95
N GLU A 240 -3.95 17.24 -18.48
CA GLU A 240 -4.10 16.01 -17.72
C GLU A 240 -3.08 15.92 -16.59
N ASN A 241 -1.80 16.18 -16.87
CA ASN A 241 -0.76 16.20 -15.84
C ASN A 241 -0.99 17.31 -14.80
N PHE A 242 -1.47 18.48 -15.21
CA PHE A 242 -1.79 19.58 -14.29
C PHE A 242 -3.02 19.27 -13.45
N SER A 243 -4.03 18.60 -14.01
CA SER A 243 -5.20 18.11 -13.27
C SER A 243 -4.78 17.11 -12.19
N VAL A 244 -3.99 16.09 -12.55
CA VAL A 244 -3.47 15.09 -11.61
C VAL A 244 -2.63 15.74 -10.51
N ALA A 245 -1.71 16.63 -10.87
CA ALA A 245 -0.88 17.34 -9.88
C ALA A 245 -1.71 18.25 -8.97
N THR A 246 -2.80 18.85 -9.47
CA THR A 246 -3.71 19.67 -8.67
C THR A 246 -4.50 18.79 -7.71
N GLU A 247 -5.10 17.69 -8.19
CA GLU A 247 -5.81 16.72 -7.36
C GLU A 247 -4.91 16.18 -6.23
N GLU A 248 -3.70 15.72 -6.55
CA GLU A 248 -2.72 15.20 -5.58
C GLU A 248 -2.28 16.28 -4.56
N SER A 249 -2.22 17.56 -4.96
CA SER A 249 -1.87 18.66 -4.05
C SER A 249 -3.03 19.13 -3.16
N THR A 250 -4.27 18.87 -3.57
CA THR A 250 -5.47 19.29 -2.83
C THR A 250 -5.97 18.23 -1.85
N GLU A 251 -5.61 16.96 -2.06
CA GLU A 251 -5.91 15.89 -1.11
C GLU A 251 -4.99 15.99 0.13
N PRO A 252 -5.56 16.10 1.34
CA PRO A 252 -4.76 16.19 2.58
C PRO A 252 -4.01 14.90 2.93
N LEU A 253 -4.30 13.80 2.24
CA LEU A 253 -3.76 12.47 2.47
C LEU A 253 -3.40 11.85 1.13
N SER A 254 -2.18 11.37 1.02
CA SER A 254 -1.64 10.68 -0.15
C SER A 254 -1.64 9.16 0.04
N GLU A 255 -1.48 8.39 -1.04
CA GLU A 255 -1.28 6.93 -0.97
C GLU A 255 -0.12 6.54 -0.06
N ASP A 256 0.92 7.38 -0.02
CA ASP A 256 2.11 7.19 0.81
C ASP A 256 1.80 7.19 2.31
N ASP A 257 0.80 7.96 2.72
CA ASP A 257 0.37 8.04 4.12
C ASP A 257 -0.33 6.74 4.55
N PHE A 258 -1.09 6.11 3.64
CA PHE A 258 -1.70 4.81 3.86
C PHE A 258 -0.65 3.69 3.90
N GLU A 259 0.35 3.73 3.00
CA GLU A 259 1.47 2.77 3.02
C GLU A 259 2.25 2.89 4.33
N MET A 260 2.57 4.12 4.77
CA MET A 260 3.22 4.40 6.05
C MET A 260 2.41 3.87 7.24
N PHE A 261 1.08 4.04 7.22
CA PHE A 261 0.20 3.50 8.26
C PHE A 261 0.33 1.97 8.37
N TYR A 262 0.28 1.25 7.25
CA TYR A 262 0.37 -0.21 7.25
C TYR A 262 1.78 -0.72 7.62
N GLU A 263 2.84 -0.03 7.19
CA GLU A 263 4.22 -0.36 7.59
C GLU A 263 4.43 -0.23 9.11
N VAL A 264 3.81 0.78 9.73
CA VAL A 264 3.82 0.93 11.18
C VAL A 264 2.91 -0.11 11.83
N TRP A 265 1.73 -0.39 11.27
CA TRP A 265 0.79 -1.38 11.77
C TRP A 265 1.40 -2.78 11.88
N GLU A 266 2.15 -3.22 10.87
CA GLU A 266 2.82 -4.53 10.84
C GLU A 266 3.73 -4.75 12.05
N LYS A 267 4.32 -3.68 12.61
CA LYS A 267 5.16 -3.76 13.82
C LYS A 267 4.34 -4.06 15.09
N PHE A 268 3.05 -3.71 15.10
CA PHE A 268 2.14 -3.91 16.23
C PHE A 268 1.27 -5.17 16.08
N ASP A 269 1.08 -5.66 14.85
CA ASP A 269 0.34 -6.89 14.51
C ASP A 269 1.14 -7.79 13.53
N PRO A 270 2.22 -8.45 13.99
CA PRO A 270 3.07 -9.28 13.11
C PRO A 270 2.38 -10.55 12.58
N GLU A 271 1.29 -10.97 13.21
CA GLU A 271 0.52 -12.16 12.84
C GLU A 271 -0.63 -11.83 11.86
N ALA A 272 -0.75 -10.57 11.44
CA ALA A 272 -1.82 -10.09 10.55
C ALA A 272 -3.23 -10.43 11.05
N THR A 273 -3.44 -10.33 12.37
CA THR A 273 -4.74 -10.59 13.00
C THR A 273 -5.77 -9.49 12.69
N GLN A 274 -5.31 -8.33 12.21
CA GLN A 274 -6.08 -7.10 11.98
C GLN A 274 -6.57 -6.43 13.27
N PHE A 275 -6.04 -6.83 14.42
CA PHE A 275 -6.41 -6.28 15.72
C PHE A 275 -5.20 -5.82 16.52
N ILE A 276 -5.36 -4.73 17.28
CA ILE A 276 -4.40 -4.33 18.31
C ILE A 276 -5.09 -4.22 19.67
N GLU A 277 -4.32 -4.45 20.73
CA GLU A 277 -4.78 -4.20 22.09
C GLU A 277 -4.90 -2.70 22.36
N TYR A 278 -5.97 -2.29 23.07
CA TYR A 278 -6.22 -0.89 23.43
C TYR A 278 -5.05 -0.25 24.20
N SER A 279 -4.31 -1.04 24.99
CA SER A 279 -3.12 -0.60 25.72
C SER A 279 -2.04 -0.03 24.80
N LYS A 280 -1.89 -0.57 23.58
CA LYS A 280 -0.87 -0.21 22.59
C LYS A 280 -1.29 0.92 21.66
N LEU A 281 -2.57 1.28 21.62
CA LEU A 281 -3.12 2.31 20.72
C LEU A 281 -2.42 3.67 20.85
N SER A 282 -2.08 4.06 22.09
CA SER A 282 -1.38 5.33 22.38
C SER A 282 0.04 5.34 21.81
N ASP A 283 0.73 4.21 21.83
CA ASP A 283 2.09 4.07 21.29
C ASP A 283 2.05 3.99 19.77
N PHE A 284 1.10 3.23 19.21
CA PHE A 284 0.87 3.15 17.78
C PHE A 284 0.62 4.54 17.17
N ALA A 285 -0.32 5.31 17.74
CA ALA A 285 -0.69 6.62 17.22
C ALA A 285 0.46 7.65 17.26
N ASP A 286 1.40 7.52 18.20
CA ASP A 286 2.57 8.39 18.33
C ASP A 286 3.71 7.99 17.36
N SER A 287 3.76 6.71 16.96
CA SER A 287 4.77 6.15 16.04
C SER A 287 4.52 6.43 14.56
N LEU A 288 3.29 6.85 14.21
CA LEU A 288 2.95 7.33 12.87
C LEU A 288 3.64 8.66 12.56
N LEU A 289 3.80 8.97 11.28
CA LEU A 289 4.29 10.26 10.80
C LEU A 289 3.12 11.23 10.51
N GLU A 290 3.41 12.53 10.42
CA GLU A 290 2.42 13.49 9.93
C GLU A 290 2.03 13.13 8.50
N PRO A 291 0.74 13.29 8.12
CA PRO A 291 -0.37 13.94 8.84
C PRO A 291 -1.17 13.04 9.79
N LEU A 292 -0.96 11.71 9.78
CA LEU A 292 -1.75 10.75 10.58
C LEU A 292 -1.31 10.67 12.06
N ARG A 293 -0.13 11.20 12.40
CA ARG A 293 0.41 11.17 13.77
C ARG A 293 -0.51 11.82 14.80
N ILE A 294 -0.60 11.19 15.97
CA ILE A 294 -1.16 11.76 17.20
C ILE A 294 -0.11 11.73 18.30
N ALA A 295 0.67 12.81 18.40
CA ALA A 295 1.74 12.93 19.37
C ALA A 295 1.22 12.83 20.82
N LYS A 296 2.02 12.22 21.70
CA LYS A 296 1.69 12.16 23.13
C LYS A 296 1.74 13.57 23.77
N PRO A 297 0.85 13.88 24.74
CA PRO A 297 -0.17 13.01 25.32
C PRO A 297 -1.44 12.91 24.46
N ASN A 298 -1.74 11.71 23.95
CA ASN A 298 -2.80 11.48 22.95
C ASN A 298 -4.04 10.74 23.49
N LYS A 299 -4.01 10.28 24.76
CA LYS A 299 -5.08 9.44 25.33
C LYS A 299 -6.46 10.09 25.30
N ILE A 300 -6.56 11.38 25.62
CA ILE A 300 -7.85 12.09 25.62
C ILE A 300 -8.41 12.16 24.20
N LYS A 301 -7.56 12.50 23.22
CA LYS A 301 -7.95 12.61 21.81
C LYS A 301 -8.37 11.27 21.21
N LEU A 302 -7.69 10.18 21.60
CA LEU A 302 -8.05 8.81 21.19
C LEU A 302 -9.37 8.35 21.81
N ILE A 303 -9.63 8.69 23.07
CA ILE A 303 -10.91 8.34 23.72
C ILE A 303 -12.07 9.10 23.08
N SER A 304 -11.87 10.38 22.73
CA SER A 304 -12.90 11.20 22.07
C SER A 304 -13.23 10.77 20.64
N MET A 305 -12.39 9.95 20.00
CA MET A 305 -12.68 9.37 18.68
C MET A 305 -13.70 8.21 18.72
N ASP A 306 -14.04 7.73 19.92
CA ASP A 306 -15.06 6.69 20.15
C ASP A 306 -14.87 5.42 19.30
N LEU A 307 -13.68 4.83 19.36
CA LEU A 307 -13.35 3.63 18.60
C LEU A 307 -14.12 2.41 19.12
N PRO A 308 -14.69 1.57 18.23
CA PRO A 308 -15.32 0.32 18.62
C PRO A 308 -14.29 -0.69 19.14
N MET A 309 -14.66 -1.41 20.21
CA MET A 309 -13.84 -2.45 20.84
C MET A 309 -14.55 -3.80 20.81
N VAL A 310 -13.76 -4.82 20.48
CA VAL A 310 -14.16 -6.22 20.41
C VAL A 310 -13.69 -6.95 21.68
N SER A 311 -14.16 -8.18 21.89
CA SER A 311 -13.78 -9.03 23.02
C SER A 311 -12.26 -9.09 23.23
N GLY A 312 -11.84 -8.84 24.47
CA GLY A 312 -10.43 -8.83 24.87
C GLY A 312 -9.75 -7.46 24.79
N ASP A 313 -10.51 -6.35 24.83
CA ASP A 313 -10.00 -4.97 24.74
C ASP A 313 -9.16 -4.74 23.46
N LYS A 314 -9.66 -5.28 22.34
CA LYS A 314 -9.01 -5.17 21.02
C LYS A 314 -9.78 -4.23 20.10
N ILE A 315 -9.06 -3.52 19.24
CA ILE A 315 -9.59 -2.60 18.24
C ILE A 315 -9.13 -3.06 16.85
N HIS A 316 -10.02 -2.97 15.87
CA HIS A 316 -9.74 -3.38 14.51
C HIS A 316 -8.95 -2.32 13.73
N CYS A 317 -8.09 -2.77 12.82
CA CYS A 317 -7.26 -1.93 11.96
C CYS A 317 -8.05 -0.87 11.19
N LEU A 318 -9.13 -1.31 10.53
CA LEU A 318 -9.95 -0.46 9.68
C LEU A 318 -10.63 0.67 10.46
N ASP A 319 -11.08 0.40 11.68
CA ASP A 319 -11.71 1.41 12.54
C ASP A 319 -10.73 2.50 12.96
N ILE A 320 -9.48 2.12 13.24
CA ILE A 320 -8.42 3.07 13.58
C ILE A 320 -8.03 3.90 12.36
N LEU A 321 -7.82 3.24 11.21
CA LEU A 321 -7.49 3.91 9.96
C LEU A 321 -8.57 4.94 9.61
N PHE A 322 -9.83 4.51 9.61
CA PHE A 322 -10.96 5.37 9.31
C PHE A 322 -11.06 6.57 10.26
N ALA A 323 -10.92 6.35 11.57
CA ALA A 323 -10.96 7.44 12.55
C ALA A 323 -9.82 8.44 12.38
N PHE A 324 -8.63 7.98 12.01
CA PHE A 324 -7.46 8.85 11.82
C PHE A 324 -7.58 9.63 10.51
N THR A 325 -8.05 8.98 9.44
CA THR A 325 -8.38 9.61 8.16
C THR A 325 -9.46 10.67 8.34
N LYS A 326 -10.57 10.35 9.02
CA LYS A 326 -11.67 11.30 9.33
C LYS A 326 -11.19 12.51 10.12
N ARG A 327 -10.21 12.34 11.02
CA ARG A 327 -9.60 13.46 11.76
C ARG A 327 -8.88 14.45 10.85
N VAL A 328 -8.18 13.95 9.82
CA VAL A 328 -7.38 14.79 8.92
C VAL A 328 -8.25 15.43 7.85
N LEU A 329 -9.19 14.68 7.27
CA LEU A 329 -10.08 15.14 6.19
C LEU A 329 -11.27 15.98 6.70
N GLY A 330 -11.65 15.84 7.97
CA GLY A 330 -12.81 16.52 8.55
C GLY A 330 -14.13 15.76 8.35
N GLU A 331 -15.23 16.34 8.82
CA GLU A 331 -16.58 15.77 8.70
C GLU A 331 -17.23 16.20 7.37
N SER A 332 -16.92 15.51 6.28
CA SER A 332 -17.72 15.57 5.04
C SER A 332 -18.63 14.35 4.96
N GLY A 333 -19.84 14.50 4.39
CA GLY A 333 -20.77 13.38 4.18
C GLY A 333 -20.23 12.28 3.26
N GLU A 334 -19.19 12.59 2.48
CA GLU A 334 -18.46 11.65 1.62
C GLU A 334 -17.66 10.63 2.42
N MET A 335 -17.23 10.97 3.64
CA MET A 335 -16.45 10.07 4.50
C MET A 335 -17.25 8.84 4.97
N ASP A 336 -18.54 9.00 5.25
CA ASP A 336 -19.37 7.88 5.68
C ASP A 336 -19.68 6.93 4.50
N ALA A 337 -19.79 7.47 3.28
CA ALA A 337 -19.87 6.67 2.05
C ALA A 337 -18.56 5.93 1.76
N LEU A 338 -17.41 6.58 1.97
CA LEU A 338 -16.09 5.94 1.86
C LEU A 338 -15.93 4.80 2.87
N LYS A 339 -16.38 5.00 4.12
CA LYS A 339 -16.40 3.96 5.15
C LYS A 339 -17.17 2.73 4.68
N GLN A 340 -18.37 2.96 4.16
CA GLN A 340 -19.25 1.88 3.71
C GLN A 340 -18.64 1.12 2.53
N GLN A 341 -17.99 1.80 1.59
CA GLN A 341 -17.25 1.14 0.51
C GLN A 341 -16.05 0.33 1.01
N MET A 342 -15.30 0.85 2.00
CA MET A 342 -14.19 0.13 2.62
C MET A 342 -14.67 -1.11 3.39
N GLU A 343 -15.76 -1.00 4.13
CA GLU A 343 -16.40 -2.10 4.86
C GLU A 343 -17.00 -3.15 3.91
N GLU A 344 -17.68 -2.76 2.84
CA GLU A 344 -18.23 -3.69 1.85
C GLU A 344 -17.15 -4.50 1.13
N LYS A 345 -16.07 -3.83 0.68
CA LYS A 345 -14.90 -4.50 0.08
C LYS A 345 -14.24 -5.46 1.06
N PHE A 346 -14.21 -5.11 2.34
CA PHE A 346 -13.68 -5.97 3.40
C PHE A 346 -14.59 -7.19 3.68
N MET A 347 -15.90 -6.98 3.76
CA MET A 347 -16.89 -8.03 3.99
C MET A 347 -16.92 -9.06 2.85
N MET A 348 -16.64 -8.64 1.62
CA MET A 348 -16.43 -9.54 0.49
C MET A 348 -15.16 -10.39 0.62
N ALA A 349 -14.13 -9.88 1.31
CA ALA A 349 -12.84 -10.54 1.48
C ALA A 349 -12.78 -11.48 2.70
N ASN A 350 -13.65 -11.30 3.70
CA ASN A 350 -13.64 -12.11 4.93
C ASN A 350 -15.06 -12.53 5.39
N PRO A 351 -15.54 -13.74 5.00
CA PRO A 351 -16.91 -14.18 5.25
C PRO A 351 -17.27 -14.49 6.72
N SER A 352 -16.29 -14.60 7.63
CA SER A 352 -16.53 -15.02 9.02
C SER A 352 -16.95 -13.85 9.91
N LYS A 353 -18.26 -13.60 9.94
CA LYS A 353 -18.94 -12.51 10.67
C LYS A 353 -18.82 -12.55 12.21
N ILE A 354 -18.42 -13.68 12.79
CA ILE A 354 -18.72 -14.04 14.20
C ILE A 354 -17.79 -13.36 15.22
N SER A 355 -16.62 -12.86 14.84
CA SER A 355 -15.64 -12.28 15.77
C SER A 355 -15.57 -10.75 15.79
N TYR A 356 -16.42 -10.04 15.04
CA TYR A 356 -16.26 -8.59 14.79
C TYR A 356 -17.34 -7.71 15.44
N GLU A 357 -18.37 -8.29 16.08
CA GLU A 357 -19.42 -7.46 16.68
C GLU A 357 -18.84 -6.61 17.84
N PRO A 358 -18.95 -5.27 17.75
CA PRO A 358 -18.42 -4.40 18.78
C PRO A 358 -19.21 -4.59 20.08
N ILE A 359 -18.49 -4.90 21.16
CA ILE A 359 -19.09 -5.15 22.47
C ILE A 359 -19.26 -3.84 23.23
N THR A 360 -18.30 -2.92 23.06
CA THR A 360 -18.26 -1.61 23.75
C THR A 360 -17.41 -0.62 22.95
N THR A 361 -17.41 0.66 23.32
CA THR A 361 -16.58 1.70 22.69
C THR A 361 -15.58 2.28 23.67
N THR A 362 -14.52 2.94 23.17
CA THR A 362 -13.49 3.56 24.04
C THR A 362 -14.10 4.56 25.03
N LEU A 363 -15.12 5.32 24.62
CA LEU A 363 -15.81 6.27 25.49
C LEU A 363 -16.64 5.55 26.56
N ARG A 364 -17.42 4.54 26.17
CA ARG A 364 -18.24 3.74 27.10
C ARG A 364 -17.38 3.02 28.14
N ARG A 365 -16.25 2.44 27.74
CA ARG A 365 -15.26 1.82 28.64
C ARG A 365 -14.72 2.81 29.68
N LYS A 366 -14.40 4.03 29.25
CA LYS A 366 -13.93 5.08 30.17
C LYS A 366 -15.02 5.46 31.18
N GLN A 367 -16.27 5.54 30.73
CA GLN A 367 -17.40 5.81 31.61
C GLN A 367 -17.63 4.68 32.62
N GLU A 368 -17.48 3.42 32.20
CA GLU A 368 -17.54 2.25 33.09
C GLU A 368 -16.43 2.26 34.15
N GLU A 369 -15.18 2.56 33.76
CA GLU A 369 -14.05 2.69 34.71
C GLU A 369 -14.29 3.80 35.74
N VAL A 370 -14.73 4.97 35.29
CA VAL A 370 -15.01 6.12 36.18
C VAL A 370 -16.15 5.75 37.13
N SER A 371 -17.21 5.15 36.62
CA SER A 371 -18.36 4.68 37.42
C SER A 371 -17.92 3.65 38.46
N ALA A 372 -17.13 2.65 38.07
CA ALA A 372 -16.59 1.65 38.97
C ALA A 372 -15.72 2.29 40.06
N THR A 373 -14.88 3.26 39.71
CA THR A 373 -14.01 3.98 40.66
C THR A 373 -14.83 4.78 41.67
N ILE A 374 -15.88 5.47 41.22
CA ILE A 374 -16.80 6.23 42.09
C ILE A 374 -17.53 5.27 43.03
N ILE A 375 -18.09 4.18 42.53
CA ILE A 375 -18.79 3.17 43.34
C ILE A 375 -17.86 2.57 44.38
N GLN A 376 -16.65 2.16 43.99
CA GLN A 376 -15.65 1.61 44.91
C GLN A 376 -15.25 2.64 45.98
N ARG A 377 -15.07 3.91 45.61
CA ARG A 377 -14.72 4.98 46.56
C ARG A 377 -15.86 5.24 47.53
N CYS A 378 -17.10 5.30 47.05
CA CYS A 378 -18.31 5.44 47.86
C CYS A 378 -18.50 4.25 48.80
N TYR A 379 -18.30 3.03 48.32
CA TYR A 379 -18.40 1.81 49.12
C TYR A 379 -17.32 1.75 50.21
N ARG A 380 -16.06 2.06 49.89
CA ARG A 380 -14.98 2.17 50.89
C ARG A 380 -15.29 3.24 51.94
N ARG A 381 -15.77 4.41 51.53
CA ARG A 381 -16.17 5.49 52.46
C ARG A 381 -17.35 5.08 53.33
N HIS A 382 -18.31 4.35 52.77
CA HIS A 382 -19.43 3.78 53.51
C HIS A 382 -18.95 2.77 54.55
N LEU A 383 -18.06 1.84 54.19
CA LEU A 383 -17.46 0.88 55.13
C LEU A 383 -16.73 1.57 56.29
N VAL A 384 -15.95 2.62 56.02
CA VAL A 384 -15.26 3.40 57.07
C VAL A 384 -16.26 4.10 57.99
N ARG A 385 -17.27 4.78 57.44
CA ARG A 385 -18.33 5.42 58.25
C ARG A 385 -19.09 4.40 59.10
N ARG A 386 -19.34 3.21 58.55
CA ARG A 386 -19.99 2.10 59.25
C ARG A 386 -19.15 1.59 60.41
N GLN A 387 -17.85 1.38 60.21
CA GLN A 387 -16.94 0.98 61.30
C GLN A 387 -16.81 2.06 62.39
N LEU A 388 -16.75 3.35 62.01
CA LEU A 388 -16.71 4.47 62.95
C LEU A 388 -17.98 4.57 63.82
N LYS A 389 -19.17 4.43 63.22
CA LYS A 389 -20.45 4.42 63.96
C LYS A 389 -20.52 3.25 64.95
N ALA A 390 -20.09 2.05 64.54
CA ALA A 390 -20.06 0.87 65.41
C ALA A 390 -19.03 1.01 66.55
N ALA A 391 -17.85 1.57 66.28
CA ALA A 391 -16.84 1.85 67.31
C ALA A 391 -17.30 2.92 68.31
N SER A 392 -17.98 3.98 67.82
CA SER A 392 -18.59 5.02 68.67
C SER A 392 -19.69 4.46 69.58
N TYR A 393 -20.52 3.54 69.08
CA TYR A 393 -21.52 2.82 69.87
C TYR A 393 -20.87 1.99 70.99
N LEU A 394 -19.86 1.18 70.67
CA LEU A 394 -19.13 0.38 71.65
C LEU A 394 -18.42 1.26 72.69
N TYR A 395 -17.83 2.37 72.27
CA TYR A 395 -17.19 3.32 73.18
C TYR A 395 -18.19 3.94 74.16
N ARG A 396 -19.38 4.35 73.68
CA ARG A 396 -20.48 4.84 74.54
C ARG A 396 -20.94 3.80 75.55
N GLN A 397 -20.99 2.53 75.17
CA GLN A 397 -21.37 1.42 76.06
C GLN A 397 -20.32 1.15 77.15
N ILE A 398 -19.04 1.42 76.88
CA ILE A 398 -17.94 1.23 77.85
C ILE A 398 -17.80 2.42 78.81
N THR A 399 -18.13 3.63 78.35
CA THR A 399 -17.95 4.88 79.14
C THR A 399 -19.17 5.28 79.98
N THR A 400 -20.30 4.56 79.90
CA THR A 400 -21.44 4.76 80.80
C THR A 400 -21.24 3.99 82.11
N PRO A 401 -21.31 4.62 83.30
CA PRO A 401 -21.11 3.92 84.57
C PRO A 401 -22.29 2.99 84.86
N ARG A 402 -22.01 1.70 85.11
CA ARG A 402 -22.94 0.77 85.78
C ARG A 402 -22.99 1.16 87.26
N HIS A 403 -24.11 1.69 87.75
CA HIS A 403 -24.34 1.76 89.19
C HIS A 403 -24.40 0.34 89.77
N ALA A 404 -23.59 0.10 90.79
CA ALA A 404 -23.57 -1.11 91.60
C ALA A 404 -24.32 -0.87 92.91
N GLY A 405 -25.22 -1.80 93.26
CA GLY A 405 -25.65 -2.10 94.64
C GLY A 405 -27.00 -1.52 95.10
N GLY A 406 -27.86 -2.38 95.65
CA GLY A 406 -28.95 -1.99 96.57
C GLY A 406 -30.31 -2.64 96.29
N GLU A 407 -30.84 -3.33 97.29
CA GLU A 407 -32.16 -3.98 97.33
C GLU A 407 -33.33 -2.99 97.28
N GLY A 408 -34.51 -3.45 96.80
CA GLY A 408 -35.81 -2.82 97.07
C GLY A 408 -36.45 -2.02 95.92
N GLU A 409 -37.68 -2.43 95.57
CA GLU A 409 -38.72 -1.82 94.71
C GLU A 409 -38.73 -0.26 94.61
N GLN A 410 -39.18 0.44 93.57
CA GLN A 410 -40.09 0.19 92.44
C GLN A 410 -39.90 1.37 91.43
N GLY A 411 -39.96 1.10 90.12
CA GLY A 411 -40.37 2.07 89.10
C GLY A 411 -39.34 3.04 88.50
N GLY A 412 -38.92 2.77 87.25
CA GLY A 412 -38.27 3.76 86.39
C GLY A 412 -37.32 3.17 85.34
N GLU A 413 -37.84 2.52 84.30
CA GLU A 413 -37.07 2.24 83.08
C GLU A 413 -36.67 3.56 82.40
N VAL A 414 -35.38 3.87 82.34
CA VAL A 414 -34.85 4.81 81.34
C VAL A 414 -34.17 3.99 80.26
N ALA A 415 -34.96 3.59 79.26
CA ALA A 415 -34.48 3.01 78.02
C ALA A 415 -33.79 4.09 77.18
N PHE A 416 -32.46 4.03 77.03
CA PHE A 416 -31.81 4.64 75.87
C PHE A 416 -31.88 3.65 74.71
N GLY A 417 -32.92 3.83 73.90
CA GLY A 417 -33.22 3.05 72.70
C GLY A 417 -32.39 3.45 71.49
N GLU A 418 -31.15 2.97 71.40
CA GLU A 418 -30.56 2.69 70.08
C GLU A 418 -30.00 1.26 70.10
N ASP A 419 -30.68 0.38 69.36
CA ASP A 419 -30.18 -0.96 69.06
C ASP A 419 -28.81 -0.88 68.38
N ALA A 420 -27.96 -1.89 68.60
CA ALA A 420 -26.68 -1.98 67.91
C ALA A 420 -26.89 -1.82 66.38
N PRO A 421 -26.06 -1.01 65.69
CA PRO A 421 -26.35 -0.59 64.32
C PRO A 421 -26.49 -1.77 63.34
N GLU A 422 -25.93 -2.95 63.66
CA GLU A 422 -26.14 -4.18 62.88
C GLU A 422 -26.12 -5.44 63.74
N LYS A 423 -27.06 -6.37 63.48
CA LYS A 423 -27.25 -7.62 64.23
C LYS A 423 -26.68 -8.87 63.52
N GLU A 424 -26.34 -8.79 62.22
CA GLU A 424 -25.92 -9.94 61.39
C GLU A 424 -24.74 -9.65 60.44
N GLY A 425 -23.95 -10.69 60.13
CA GLY A 425 -22.82 -10.64 59.17
C GLY A 425 -21.45 -11.03 59.77
N LEU A 426 -20.47 -11.35 58.90
CA LEU A 426 -19.16 -11.88 59.30
C LEU A 426 -18.39 -10.95 60.27
N ILE A 427 -18.52 -9.63 60.10
CA ILE A 427 -17.86 -8.62 60.93
C ILE A 427 -18.57 -8.45 62.28
N ALA A 428 -19.90 -8.50 62.30
CA ALA A 428 -20.68 -8.57 63.55
C ALA A 428 -20.34 -9.84 64.35
N THR A 429 -19.98 -10.92 63.65
CA THR A 429 -19.52 -12.17 64.26
C THR A 429 -18.09 -12.05 64.83
N MET A 430 -17.14 -11.52 64.05
CA MET A 430 -15.75 -11.30 64.51
C MET A 430 -15.64 -10.30 65.66
N MET A 431 -16.42 -9.23 65.66
CA MET A 431 -16.37 -8.24 66.74
C MET A 431 -17.04 -8.75 68.03
N ARG A 432 -18.09 -9.58 67.92
CA ARG A 432 -18.68 -10.30 69.06
C ARG A 432 -17.70 -11.31 69.66
N GLU A 433 -16.79 -11.87 68.87
CA GLU A 433 -15.70 -12.73 69.35
C GLU A 433 -14.56 -11.95 70.03
N ASN A 434 -14.21 -10.77 69.54
CA ASN A 434 -13.07 -10.00 70.08
C ASN A 434 -13.44 -9.10 71.29
N TYR A 435 -14.70 -8.64 71.40
CA TYR A 435 -15.11 -7.66 72.42
C TYR A 435 -16.34 -8.07 73.25
N GLY A 436 -16.91 -9.27 73.03
CA GLY A 436 -18.05 -9.78 73.79
C GLY A 436 -17.67 -10.21 75.23
N SER A 437 -18.45 -9.77 76.21
CA SER A 437 -18.22 -10.05 77.64
C SER A 437 -18.16 -11.55 77.97
N LYS A 438 -17.37 -11.87 79.00
CA LYS A 438 -17.02 -13.22 79.48
C LYS A 438 -18.24 -14.08 79.81
N GLN A 439 -18.76 -14.86 78.87
CA GLN A 439 -19.58 -16.02 79.18
C GLN A 439 -19.59 -17.06 78.05
N ARG A 440 -18.42 -17.63 77.72
CA ARG A 440 -18.41 -18.84 76.86
C ARG A 440 -17.21 -19.77 77.07
N TYR A 441 -16.92 -20.10 78.33
CA TYR A 441 -15.94 -21.17 78.64
C TYR A 441 -16.50 -22.61 78.54
N LYS A 442 -17.78 -22.84 78.24
CA LYS A 442 -18.36 -24.20 78.22
C LYS A 442 -18.68 -24.82 76.84
N LYS A 443 -18.58 -24.09 75.71
CA LYS A 443 -18.89 -24.67 74.37
C LYS A 443 -17.67 -25.11 73.54
N LYS A 444 -16.43 -24.73 73.92
CA LYS A 444 -15.20 -25.08 73.18
C LYS A 444 -14.64 -26.49 73.46
N LYS A 445 -15.14 -27.23 74.46
CA LYS A 445 -14.67 -28.61 74.76
C LYS A 445 -15.36 -29.73 73.97
N LYS A 446 -16.46 -29.47 73.23
CA LYS A 446 -17.22 -30.54 72.53
C LYS A 446 -17.02 -30.64 71.00
N LYS A 447 -16.31 -29.69 70.36
CA LYS A 447 -16.07 -29.71 68.90
C LYS A 447 -14.60 -29.97 68.50
N LYS A 448 -13.73 -30.30 69.45
CA LYS A 448 -12.28 -30.55 69.23
C LYS A 448 -11.91 -32.05 69.17
N LYS A 449 -12.89 -32.95 68.97
CA LYS A 449 -12.66 -34.41 68.92
C LYS A 449 -12.97 -35.10 67.58
N THR A 450 -13.23 -34.35 66.51
CA THR A 450 -13.37 -34.93 65.17
C THR A 450 -12.78 -33.97 64.14
N ALA A 451 -12.02 -34.54 63.19
CA ALA A 451 -11.23 -33.88 62.13
C ALA A 451 -9.81 -33.42 62.53
N GLY A 452 -9.01 -34.37 62.98
CA GLY A 452 -7.58 -34.42 62.61
C GLY A 452 -7.40 -35.35 61.40
N GLN A 453 -6.40 -35.04 60.56
CA GLN A 453 -5.88 -35.80 59.40
C GLN A 453 -6.80 -35.79 58.15
N LYS A 454 -6.39 -35.35 56.95
CA LYS A 454 -5.08 -35.33 56.28
C LYS A 454 -4.82 -34.04 55.49
N LYS A 455 -3.54 -33.67 55.46
CA LYS A 455 -2.90 -32.63 54.63
C LYS A 455 -2.50 -33.20 53.26
N LYS A 456 -2.49 -32.30 52.28
CA LYS A 456 -1.47 -32.05 51.23
C LYS A 456 -1.51 -32.77 49.87
N ILE A 457 -1.43 -31.92 48.84
CA ILE A 457 -0.74 -32.03 47.53
C ILE A 457 -1.49 -32.82 46.42
N ASN A 458 -1.99 -32.13 45.39
CA ASN A 458 -1.24 -31.93 44.13
C ASN A 458 -2.02 -31.06 43.13
N SER A 459 -1.29 -30.18 42.44
CA SER A 459 -1.72 -29.53 41.22
C SER A 459 -1.72 -30.52 40.06
N LYS A 460 -2.81 -30.55 39.27
CA LYS A 460 -2.79 -30.99 37.88
C LYS A 460 -3.78 -30.14 37.11
N GLY A 461 -3.23 -29.32 36.21
CA GLY A 461 -4.00 -28.67 35.16
C GLY A 461 -4.50 -29.70 34.16
N SER A 462 -5.70 -29.45 33.63
CA SER A 462 -6.21 -30.16 32.46
C SER A 462 -6.07 -29.22 31.27
N LYS A 463 -5.18 -29.59 30.35
CA LYS A 463 -5.07 -29.03 29.02
C LYS A 463 -6.16 -29.68 28.15
N THR A 464 -7.05 -28.88 27.58
CA THR A 464 -7.83 -29.29 26.41
C THR A 464 -7.07 -28.81 25.17
N ALA A 465 -6.49 -29.76 24.47
CA ALA A 465 -5.92 -29.57 23.14
C ALA A 465 -7.08 -29.53 22.13
N ILE A 466 -7.17 -28.45 21.35
CA ILE A 466 -7.90 -28.44 20.09
C ILE A 466 -6.83 -28.51 19.01
N THR A 467 -6.88 -29.59 18.25
CA THR A 467 -5.99 -29.93 17.15
C THR A 467 -6.20 -28.98 15.98
N SER A 468 -5.10 -28.38 15.55
CA SER A 468 -4.93 -27.67 14.29
C SER A 468 -5.05 -28.65 13.11
N GLY A 469 -6.02 -28.42 12.23
CA GLY A 469 -6.14 -29.09 10.95
C GLY A 469 -7.06 -28.29 10.04
N GLU A 470 -6.54 -27.90 8.88
CA GLU A 470 -7.27 -27.36 7.71
C GLU A 470 -7.73 -25.91 7.75
N TYR A 471 -6.81 -24.96 7.51
CA TYR A 471 -7.12 -23.75 6.72
C TYR A 471 -5.91 -23.35 5.90
N ARG A 472 -5.74 -23.99 4.75
CA ARG A 472 -4.75 -23.65 3.73
C ARG A 472 -5.43 -23.47 2.38
N SER A 473 -6.28 -22.46 2.27
CA SER A 473 -6.78 -21.96 0.98
C SER A 473 -7.61 -20.68 1.17
N SER A 474 -6.97 -19.53 1.25
CA SER A 474 -7.49 -18.24 0.73
C SER A 474 -6.57 -17.11 1.17
N CYS A 475 -5.44 -16.98 0.48
CA CYS A 475 -4.57 -15.81 0.61
C CYS A 475 -4.01 -15.50 -0.77
N ARG A 476 -4.90 -15.15 -1.70
CA ARG A 476 -4.54 -14.98 -3.12
C ARG A 476 -5.13 -13.75 -3.84
N THR A 477 -5.76 -12.79 -3.17
CA THR A 477 -6.40 -11.67 -3.89
C THR A 477 -6.36 -10.32 -3.17
N LEU A 478 -5.19 -9.82 -2.76
CA LEU A 478 -5.13 -8.49 -2.12
C LEU A 478 -3.89 -7.63 -2.46
N VAL A 479 -3.23 -7.88 -3.61
CA VAL A 479 -2.12 -7.02 -4.11
C VAL A 479 -2.32 -6.69 -5.60
N ARG A 480 -3.55 -6.41 -6.05
CA ARG A 480 -3.79 -6.11 -7.48
C ARG A 480 -4.71 -4.93 -7.80
N LEU A 481 -5.12 -4.11 -6.83
CA LEU A 481 -6.03 -2.99 -7.09
C LEU A 481 -5.73 -1.75 -6.24
N PHE A 482 -4.45 -1.36 -6.21
CA PHE A 482 -4.05 0.04 -6.20
C PHE A 482 -3.00 0.19 -7.31
#